data_AF-A0A7R9AIZ5-F1
#
_entry.id   AF-A0A7R9AIZ5-F1
#
_cell.length_a   1.000
_cell.length_b   1.000
_cell.length_c   1.000
_cell.angle_alpha   90.00
_cell.angle_beta   90.00
_cell.angle_gamma   90.00
#
_symmetry.space_group_name_H-M   'P 1'
#
loop_
_entity.id
_entity.type
_entity.pdbx_description
1 polymer ?
#
loop_
_entity_poly.entity_id
_entity_poly.type
_entity_poly.pdbx_seq_one_letter_code
_entity_poly.pdbx_strand_id
1 'polypeptide(L)' 'MVIDGSKQSKKNIKSMLHWDVNNGIARRSWARNDEAIFAIKRAMEQNEHLKVTIPNLAEDALIDKIIK' A
#
# COMPACT_ATOMS: atom_id res chain seq x y z
N MET A 1 0.37 21.53 -1.71
CA MET A 1 0.25 21.33 -3.17
C MET A 1 -0.54 22.49 -3.75
N VAL A 2 -0.08 23.09 -4.85
CA VAL A 2 -0.77 24.21 -5.51
C VAL A 2 -1.24 23.78 -6.90
N ILE A 3 -2.51 24.05 -7.21
CA ILE A 3 -3.13 23.73 -8.50
C ILE A 3 -3.35 25.05 -9.24
N ASP A 4 -2.43 25.39 -10.14
CA ASP A 4 -2.41 26.65 -10.90
C ASP A 4 -2.68 26.44 -12.41
N GLY A 5 -2.98 25.21 -12.82
CA GLY A 5 -3.19 24.84 -14.24
C GLY A 5 -1.91 24.63 -15.05
N SER A 6 -0.73 24.86 -14.47
CA SER A 6 0.54 24.65 -15.15
C SER A 6 0.80 23.17 -15.45
N LYS A 7 1.59 22.89 -16.49
CA LYS A 7 2.07 21.53 -16.79
C LYS A 7 2.85 20.94 -15.62
N GLN A 8 3.57 21.78 -14.86
CA GLN A 8 4.31 21.37 -13.68
C GLN A 8 3.38 20.94 -12.55
N SER A 9 2.34 21.72 -12.25
CA SER A 9 1.35 21.36 -11.24
C SER A 9 0.68 20.02 -11.57
N LYS A 10 0.31 19.79 -12.84
CA LYS A 10 -0.22 18.48 -13.31
C LYS A 10 0.73 17.31 -13.08
N LYS A 11 2.05 17.50 -13.26
CA LYS A 11 3.05 16.45 -12.99
C LYS A 11 3.18 16.19 -11.48
N ASN A 12 3.27 17.27 -10.70
CA ASN A 12 3.45 17.21 -9.25
C ASN A 12 2.27 16.51 -8.57
N ILE A 13 1.02 16.88 -8.91
CA ILE A 13 -0.18 16.29 -8.30
C ILE A 13 -0.29 14.79 -8.60
N LYS A 14 0.00 14.38 -9.84
CA LYS A 14 -0.06 12.96 -10.24
C LYS A 14 0.96 12.11 -9.47
N SER A 15 2.19 12.60 -9.34
CA SER A 15 3.23 11.92 -8.58
C SER A 15 2.87 11.85 -7.09
N MET A 16 2.48 13.00 -6.51
CA MET A 16 2.20 13.09 -5.08
C MET A 16 1.01 12.22 -4.66
N LEU A 17 -0.12 12.26 -5.40
CA LEU A 17 -1.30 11.44 -5.06
C LEU A 17 -1.00 9.94 -5.08
N HIS A 18 -0.17 9.50 -6.03
CA HIS A 18 0.21 8.09 -6.11
C HIS A 18 1.04 7.66 -4.91
N TRP A 19 1.98 8.50 -4.45
CA TRP A 19 2.78 8.22 -3.26
C TRP A 19 1.96 8.31 -1.97
N ASP A 20 1.23 9.41 -1.77
CA ASP A 20 0.49 9.71 -0.53
C ASP A 20 -0.51 8.60 -0.18
N VAL A 21 -1.24 8.11 -1.18
CA VAL A 21 -2.22 7.04 -1.02
C VAL A 21 -1.54 5.68 -0.85
N ASN A 22 -0.68 5.28 -1.79
CA ASN A 22 -0.14 3.91 -1.78
C ASN A 22 0.82 3.67 -0.61
N ASN A 23 1.51 4.69 -0.11
CA ASN A 23 2.34 4.54 1.09
C ASN A 23 1.48 4.21 2.32
N GLY A 24 0.33 4.89 2.47
CA GLY A 24 -0.63 4.59 3.53
C GLY A 24 -1.22 3.18 3.43
N ILE A 25 -1.61 2.76 2.21
CA ILE A 25 -2.12 1.42 1.96
C ILE A 25 -1.02 0.37 2.23
N ALA A 26 0.22 0.59 1.78
CA ALA A 26 1.35 -0.30 2.01
C ALA A 26 1.60 -0.55 3.50
N ARG A 27 1.62 0.52 4.31
CA ARG A 27 1.78 0.39 5.77
C ARG A 27 0.61 -0.36 6.42
N ARG A 28 -0.62 -0.08 6.02
CA ARG A 28 -1.81 -0.79 6.55
C ARG A 28 -1.85 -2.25 6.14
N SER A 29 -1.44 -2.54 4.91
CA SER A 29 -1.23 -3.90 4.40
C SER A 29 -0.24 -4.63 5.28
N TRP A 30 0.92 -4.03 5.57
CA TRP A 30 1.93 -4.62 6.47
C TRP A 30 1.39 -4.86 7.89
N ALA A 31 0.48 -4.00 8.37
CA ALA A 31 -0.22 -4.20 9.64
C ALA A 31 -1.31 -5.30 9.60
N ARG A 32 -1.37 -6.10 8.54
CA ARG A 32 -2.29 -7.24 8.35
C ARG A 32 -3.75 -6.82 8.17
N ASN A 33 -3.99 -5.66 7.56
CA ASN A 33 -5.34 -5.27 7.16
C ASN A 33 -5.71 -5.87 5.80
N ASP A 34 -6.75 -6.71 5.75
CA ASP A 34 -7.13 -7.47 4.55
C ASP A 34 -7.48 -6.59 3.35
N GLU A 35 -8.28 -5.54 3.56
CA GLU A 35 -8.68 -4.62 2.49
C GLU A 35 -7.48 -3.85 1.93
N ALA A 36 -6.52 -3.48 2.78
CA ALA A 36 -5.29 -2.82 2.35
C ALA A 36 -4.37 -3.79 1.59
N ILE A 37 -4.27 -5.05 2.01
CA ILE A 37 -3.52 -6.10 1.28
C ILE A 37 -4.13 -6.28 -0.13
N PHE A 38 -5.46 -6.34 -0.23
CA PHE A 38 -6.14 -6.44 -1.52
C PHE A 38 -5.87 -5.21 -2.41
N ALA A 39 -6.06 -4.01 -1.87
CA ALA A 39 -5.88 -2.77 -2.61
C ALA A 39 -4.44 -2.59 -3.11
N ILE A 40 -3.42 -2.87 -2.27
CA ILE A 40 -2.02 -2.70 -2.68
C ILE A 40 -1.60 -3.74 -3.73
N LYS A 41 -2.09 -4.98 -3.65
CA LYS A 41 -1.82 -6.00 -4.69
C LYS A 41 -2.31 -5.53 -6.06
N ARG A 42 -3.54 -5.00 -6.14
CA ARG A 42 -4.09 -4.44 -7.38
C ARG A 42 -3.31 -3.21 -7.86
N ALA A 43 -2.86 -2.35 -6.94
CA ALA A 43 -2.02 -1.21 -7.31
C ALA A 43 -0.67 -1.65 -7.88
N MET A 44 -0.07 -2.72 -7.34
CA MET A 44 1.18 -3.31 -7.85
C MET A 44 0.99 -3.99 -9.22
N GLU A 45 -0.19 -4.58 -9.49
CA GLU A 45 -0.53 -5.11 -10.82
C GLU A 45 -0.66 -4.00 -11.88
N GLN A 46 -1.16 -2.82 -11.49
CA GLN A 46 -1.34 -1.67 -12.38
C GLN A 46 -0.06 -0.86 -12.63
N ASN A 47 0.94 -1.02 -11.75
CA ASN A 47 2.18 -0.27 -11.81
C ASN A 47 3.36 -1.18 -11.45
N GLU A 48 4.08 -1.66 -12.47
CA GLU A 48 5.24 -2.56 -12.31
C GLU A 48 6.40 -1.95 -11.49
N HIS A 49 6.45 -0.62 -11.38
CA HIS A 49 7.44 0.09 -10.56
C HIS A 49 7.04 0.14 -9.07
N LEU A 50 5.78 -0.11 -8.74
CA LEU A 50 5.32 -0.19 -7.36
C LEU A 50 5.59 -1.61 -6.84
N LYS A 51 6.61 -1.74 -5.99
CA LYS A 51 6.96 -3.00 -5.33
C LYS A 51 6.87 -2.84 -3.82
N VAL A 52 5.90 -3.49 -3.21
CA VAL A 52 5.63 -3.42 -1.76
C VAL A 52 5.73 -4.82 -1.16
N THR A 53 6.32 -4.92 0.03
CA THR A 53 6.36 -6.17 0.80
C THR A 53 4.98 -6.48 1.38
N ILE A 54 4.46 -7.66 1.07
CA ILE A 54 3.18 -8.17 1.62
C ILE A 54 3.48 -9.04 2.85
N PRO A 55 2.73 -8.90 3.96
CA PRO A 55 2.95 -9.76 5.12
C PRO A 55 2.56 -11.21 4.82
N ASN A 56 3.32 -12.14 5.37
CA ASN A 56 2.88 -13.53 5.52
C ASN A 56 2.08 -13.62 6.81
N LEU A 57 0.84 -14.09 6.74
CA LEU A 57 -0.01 -14.26 7.90
C LEU A 57 0.35 -15.58 8.60
N ALA A 58 0.66 -15.51 9.89
CA ALA A 58 0.90 -16.69 10.71
C ALA A 58 -0.43 -17.32 11.12
N GLU A 59 -0.45 -18.64 11.30
CA GLU A 59 -1.61 -19.36 11.80
C GLU A 59 -1.72 -19.19 13.33
N ASP A 60 -2.85 -18.69 13.82
CA ASP A 60 -3.10 -18.55 15.26
C ASP A 60 -3.06 -19.91 15.98
N ALA A 61 -3.50 -20.99 15.31
CA ALA A 61 -3.44 -22.35 15.83
C ALA A 61 -2.02 -22.82 16.15
N LEU A 62 -0.99 -22.30 15.46
CA LEU A 62 0.40 -22.59 15.78
C LEU A 62 0.81 -21.91 17.09
N ILE A 63 0.37 -20.67 17.31
CA ILE A 63 0.64 -19.91 18.52
C ILE A 63 -0.06 -20.55 19.72
N ASP A 64 -1.34 -20.92 19.58
CA ASP A 64 -2.14 -21.54 20.63
C ASP A 64 -1.56 -22.86 21.15
N LYS A 65 -0.86 -23.61 20.28
CA LYS A 65 -0.18 -24.86 20.65
C LYS A 65 1.06 -24.65 21.52
N ILE A 66 1.69 -23.48 21.45
CA ILE A 66 2.96 -23.18 22.12
C ILE A 66 2.75 -22.43 23.44
N ILE A 67 1.68 -21.62 23.53
CA ILE A 67 1.43 -20.75 24.69
C ILE A 67 0.55 -21.42 25.77
N LYS A 68 0.03 -22.63 25.52
CA LYS A 68 -0.75 -23.42 26.50
C LYS A 68 0.08 -24.34 27.37
#